data_AF-A0A8U0U4B1-F1
#
_entry.id   AF-A0A8U0U4B1-F1
#
_cell.length_a   1.000
_cell.length_b   1.000
_cell.length_c   1.000
_cell.angle_alpha   90.00
_cell.angle_beta   90.00
_cell.angle_gamma   90.00
#
_symmetry.space_group_name_H-M   'P 1'
#
loop_
_entity.id
_entity.type
_entity.pdbx_description
1 polymer ?
#
loop_
_entity_poly.entity_id
_entity_poly.type
_entity_poly.pdbx_seq_one_letter_code
_entity_poly.pdbx_strand_id
1 'polypeptide(L)'
;MDIRGAVDAAVPTNIIAAKAAEVRANKVNWQSYLQGQMISAEDCEFIKKFEVADSEGKQTILTNQGHQCARTFLNLMAHISKEQTVQYILTLIDDTLQENHQRVNIFFDYAKKTKNTAWSYFLPMLNRQDLFTVHMAARIIAKLSAWGRDLMEGSDLNYYFTWIKTQLSSQ
;
A
#
# COMPACT_ATOMS: atom_id res chain seq x y z
N MET A 1 45.25 -0.02 6.70
CA MET A 1 44.58 -1.15 6.04
C MET A 1 43.12 -1.06 6.43
N ASP A 2 42.32 -0.73 5.44
CA ASP A 2 40.90 -0.38 5.47
C ASP A 2 40.06 -1.63 5.68
N ILE A 3 39.16 -1.65 6.68
CA ILE A 3 38.11 -2.68 6.80
C ILE A 3 36.82 -2.05 7.37
N ARG A 4 35.93 -1.65 6.45
CA ARG A 4 34.47 -1.87 6.43
C ARG A 4 33.67 -1.21 7.58
N GLY A 5 32.84 -0.19 7.37
CA GLY A 5 31.90 -0.02 6.25
C GLY A 5 30.71 -0.97 6.39
N ALA A 6 29.87 -0.77 7.42
CA ALA A 6 28.51 -1.31 7.53
C ALA A 6 27.78 -0.59 8.68
N VAL A 7 27.48 0.69 8.48
CA VAL A 7 26.48 1.44 9.27
C VAL A 7 25.38 1.87 8.30
N ASP A 8 24.74 0.88 7.69
CA ASP A 8 23.52 0.98 6.88
C ASP A 8 22.77 -0.34 7.17
N ALA A 9 21.50 -0.40 7.54
CA ALA A 9 20.43 0.57 7.36
C ALA A 9 19.31 0.32 8.38
N ALA A 10 19.37 0.97 9.53
CA ALA A 10 18.12 1.48 10.10
C ALA A 10 17.77 2.69 9.24
N VAL A 11 17.05 2.47 8.13
CA VAL A 11 16.64 3.57 7.23
C VAL A 11 15.97 4.63 8.10
N PRO A 12 16.58 5.81 8.30
CA PRO A 12 15.99 6.84 9.12
C PRO A 12 14.60 7.14 8.56
N THR A 13 13.60 7.34 9.40
CA THR A 13 12.23 7.71 8.98
C THR A 13 12.25 8.87 7.97
N ASN A 14 13.26 9.74 8.06
CA ASN A 14 13.52 10.82 7.11
C ASN A 14 13.75 10.35 5.66
N ILE A 15 14.46 9.23 5.43
CA ILE A 15 14.72 8.69 4.08
C ILE A 15 13.44 8.13 3.46
N ILE A 16 12.62 7.40 4.22
CA ILE A 16 11.32 6.89 3.72
C ILE A 16 10.38 8.05 3.43
N ALA A 17 10.33 9.06 4.32
CA ALA A 17 9.52 10.25 4.11
C ALA A 17 9.97 11.06 2.87
N ALA A 18 11.28 11.23 2.69
CA ALA A 18 11.85 11.88 1.51
C ALA A 18 11.53 11.11 0.23
N LYS A 19 11.69 9.78 0.24
CA LYS A 19 11.36 8.93 -0.91
C LYS A 19 9.86 8.95 -1.22
N ALA A 20 9.00 8.97 -0.19
CA ALA A 20 7.56 9.12 -0.38
C ALA A 20 7.21 10.47 -1.03
N ALA A 21 7.90 11.56 -0.66
CA ALA A 21 7.71 12.85 -1.32
C ALA A 21 8.11 12.82 -2.80
N GLU A 22 9.22 12.18 -3.14
CA GLU A 22 9.64 11.95 -4.54
C GLU A 22 8.62 11.10 -5.30
N VAL A 23 8.14 10.02 -4.69
CA VAL A 23 7.15 9.13 -5.28
C VAL A 23 5.85 9.89 -5.56
N ARG A 24 5.37 10.73 -4.64
CA ARG A 24 4.17 11.57 -4.85
C ARG A 24 4.31 12.55 -6.02
N ALA A 25 5.52 13.02 -6.30
CA ALA A 25 5.77 13.92 -7.43
C ALA A 25 5.66 13.21 -8.80
N ASN A 26 5.70 11.87 -8.83
CA ASN A 26 5.62 11.11 -10.07
C ASN A 26 4.19 11.10 -10.62
N LYS A 27 4.03 11.59 -11.84
CA LYS A 27 2.76 11.48 -12.58
C LYS A 27 2.64 10.10 -13.22
N VAL A 28 1.66 9.33 -12.78
CA VAL A 28 1.34 8.02 -13.36
C VAL A 28 0.45 8.21 -14.59
N ASN A 29 0.83 7.58 -15.72
CA ASN A 29 -0.02 7.58 -16.91
C ASN A 29 -1.03 6.42 -16.86
N TRP A 30 -2.14 6.63 -16.15
CA TRP A 30 -3.24 5.65 -16.05
C TRP A 30 -3.84 5.26 -17.40
N GLN A 31 -3.79 6.15 -18.40
CA GLN A 31 -4.33 5.88 -19.73
C GLN A 31 -3.57 4.75 -20.43
N SER A 32 -2.25 4.68 -20.28
CA SER A 32 -1.44 3.59 -20.84
C SER A 32 -1.79 2.24 -20.20
N TYR A 33 -2.10 2.22 -18.90
CA TYR A 33 -2.52 0.98 -18.23
C TYR A 33 -3.90 0.51 -18.70
N LEU A 34 -4.82 1.44 -18.96
CA LEU A 34 -6.13 1.14 -19.52
C LEU A 34 -6.01 0.61 -20.96
N GLN A 35 -5.23 1.27 -21.81
CA GLN A 35 -4.99 0.83 -23.20
C GLN A 35 -4.30 -0.54 -23.26
N GLY A 36 -3.38 -0.80 -22.32
CA GLY A 36 -2.73 -2.10 -22.15
C GLY A 36 -3.59 -3.15 -21.45
N GLN A 37 -4.86 -2.86 -21.15
CA GLN A 37 -5.81 -3.78 -20.48
C GLN A 37 -5.34 -4.31 -19.10
N MET A 38 -4.41 -3.60 -18.44
CA MET A 38 -3.97 -3.94 -17.08
C MET A 38 -4.97 -3.48 -16.02
N ILE A 39 -5.79 -2.47 -16.33
CA ILE A 39 -6.79 -1.90 -15.44
C ILE A 39 -8.10 -1.70 -16.18
N SER A 40 -9.22 -1.73 -15.46
CA SER A 40 -10.54 -1.46 -16.04
C SER A 40 -10.75 0.04 -16.29
N ALA A 41 -11.73 0.38 -17.14
CA ALA A 41 -12.13 1.77 -17.36
C ALA A 41 -12.63 2.42 -16.05
N GLU A 42 -13.36 1.65 -15.25
CA GLU A 42 -13.88 2.04 -13.94
C GLU A 42 -12.75 2.36 -12.96
N ASP A 43 -11.73 1.51 -12.87
CA ASP A 43 -10.56 1.73 -12.01
C ASP A 43 -9.73 2.94 -12.48
N CYS A 44 -9.60 3.12 -13.80
CA CYS A 44 -8.89 4.26 -14.39
C CYS A 44 -9.61 5.59 -14.12
N GLU A 45 -10.94 5.62 -14.23
CA GLU A 45 -11.74 6.82 -13.92
C GLU A 45 -11.68 7.13 -12.43
N PHE A 46 -11.83 6.12 -11.57
CA PHE A 46 -11.79 6.29 -10.13
C PHE A 46 -10.45 6.86 -9.66
N ILE A 47 -9.32 6.28 -10.08
CA ILE A 47 -8.01 6.71 -9.60
C ILE A 47 -7.69 8.15 -10.04
N LYS A 48 -8.01 8.51 -11.29
CA LYS A 48 -7.84 9.89 -11.79
C LYS A 48 -8.67 10.89 -10.98
N LYS A 49 -9.93 10.54 -10.67
CA LYS A 49 -10.81 11.37 -9.83
C LYS A 49 -10.26 11.49 -8.40
N PHE A 50 -9.76 10.40 -7.84
CA PHE A 50 -9.22 10.37 -6.48
C PHE A 50 -7.93 11.19 -6.32
N GLU A 51 -7.06 11.19 -7.33
CA GLU A 51 -5.80 11.94 -7.32
C GLU A 51 -5.99 13.46 -7.35
N VAL A 52 -6.99 13.95 -8.08
CA VAL A 52 -7.26 15.39 -8.21
C VAL A 52 -8.12 15.94 -7.07
N ALA A 53 -8.76 15.07 -6.29
CA ALA A 53 -9.57 15.48 -5.15
C ALA A 53 -8.69 15.99 -4.01
N ASP A 54 -9.15 17.07 -3.37
CA ASP A 54 -8.59 17.55 -2.11
C ASP A 54 -9.03 16.67 -0.94
N SER A 55 -8.65 17.05 0.29
CA SER A 55 -8.93 16.22 1.47
C SER A 55 -10.44 16.02 1.71
N GLU A 56 -11.26 17.06 1.50
CA GLU A 56 -12.72 17.00 1.65
C GLU A 56 -13.37 16.18 0.52
N GLY A 57 -12.92 16.37 -0.72
CA GLY A 57 -13.34 15.58 -1.86
C GLY A 57 -13.01 14.10 -1.69
N LYS A 58 -11.79 13.77 -1.22
CA LYS A 58 -11.40 12.39 -0.87
C LYS A 58 -12.27 11.82 0.23
N GLN A 59 -12.55 12.58 1.29
CA GLN A 59 -13.44 12.15 2.36
C GLN A 59 -14.84 11.80 1.82
N THR A 60 -15.37 12.63 0.93
CA THR A 60 -16.67 12.40 0.27
C THR A 60 -16.65 11.16 -0.62
N ILE A 61 -15.59 10.98 -1.43
CA ILE A 61 -15.41 9.80 -2.27
C ILE A 61 -15.32 8.54 -1.40
N LEU A 62 -14.52 8.54 -0.33
CA LEU A 62 -14.34 7.39 0.54
C LEU A 62 -15.62 7.02 1.31
N THR A 63 -16.41 8.02 1.70
CA THR A 63 -17.69 7.81 2.39
C THR A 63 -18.72 7.19 1.46
N ASN A 64 -18.82 7.67 0.22
CA ASN A 64 -19.85 7.24 -0.74
C ASN A 64 -19.44 6.01 -1.57
N GLN A 65 -18.13 5.85 -1.81
CA GLN A 65 -17.57 4.89 -2.76
C GLN A 65 -16.44 4.05 -2.14
N GLY A 66 -16.45 3.85 -0.82
CA GLY A 66 -15.39 3.11 -0.10
C GLY A 66 -15.13 1.71 -0.68
N HIS A 67 -16.18 0.95 -1.04
CA HIS A 67 -16.00 -0.36 -1.67
C HIS A 67 -15.24 -0.28 -3.00
N GLN A 68 -15.55 0.71 -3.85
CA GLN A 68 -14.85 0.93 -5.10
C GLN A 68 -13.41 1.38 -4.86
N CYS A 69 -13.17 2.19 -3.83
CA CYS A 69 -11.83 2.61 -3.43
C CYS A 69 -10.92 1.42 -3.10
N ALA A 70 -11.38 0.52 -2.23
CA ALA A 70 -10.65 -0.70 -1.92
C ALA A 70 -10.41 -1.54 -3.18
N ARG A 71 -11.47 -1.80 -3.96
CA ARG A 71 -11.40 -2.58 -5.19
C ARG A 71 -10.34 -2.02 -6.15
N THR A 72 -10.42 -0.73 -6.46
CA THR A 72 -9.49 -0.08 -7.38
C THR A 72 -8.07 -0.16 -6.86
N PHE A 73 -7.77 0.25 -5.63
CA PHE A 73 -6.40 0.19 -5.12
C PHE A 73 -5.82 -1.23 -5.13
N LEU A 74 -6.61 -2.22 -4.72
CA LEU A 74 -6.17 -3.62 -4.68
C LEU A 74 -5.97 -4.19 -6.10
N ASN A 75 -6.87 -3.90 -7.04
CA ASN A 75 -6.74 -4.30 -8.44
C ASN A 75 -5.50 -3.66 -9.08
N LEU A 76 -5.27 -2.36 -8.87
CA LEU A 76 -4.10 -1.66 -9.39
C LEU A 76 -2.80 -2.33 -8.91
N MET A 77 -2.69 -2.65 -7.62
CA MET A 77 -1.51 -3.36 -7.08
C MET A 77 -1.36 -4.79 -7.60
N ALA A 78 -2.47 -5.49 -7.85
CA ALA A 78 -2.45 -6.87 -8.33
C ALA A 78 -2.05 -6.98 -9.81
N HIS A 79 -2.49 -6.04 -10.63
CA HIS A 79 -2.32 -6.12 -12.09
C HIS A 79 -1.17 -5.27 -12.64
N ILE A 80 -0.70 -4.27 -11.91
CA ILE A 80 0.42 -3.43 -12.36
C ILE A 80 1.73 -3.96 -11.76
N SER A 81 2.63 -4.41 -12.64
CA SER A 81 3.96 -4.87 -12.25
C SER A 81 5.02 -3.77 -12.23
N LYS A 82 4.77 -2.59 -12.82
CA LYS A 82 5.74 -1.49 -12.88
C LYS A 82 5.99 -0.95 -11.46
N GLU A 83 7.22 -1.15 -10.98
CA GLU A 83 7.60 -0.88 -9.58
C GLU A 83 7.25 0.55 -9.14
N GLN A 84 7.65 1.56 -9.92
CA GLN A 84 7.35 2.97 -9.61
C GLN A 84 5.85 3.25 -9.43
N THR A 85 4.98 2.56 -10.17
CA THR A 85 3.53 2.70 -10.03
C THR A 85 3.00 1.98 -8.80
N VAL A 86 3.56 0.82 -8.45
CA VAL A 86 3.23 0.12 -7.20
C VAL A 86 3.63 0.96 -5.99
N GLN A 87 4.84 1.53 -5.99
CA GLN A 87 5.29 2.47 -4.95
C GLN A 87 4.32 3.64 -4.78
N TYR A 88 3.85 4.20 -5.90
CA TYR A 88 2.89 5.30 -5.91
C TYR A 88 1.55 4.90 -5.31
N ILE A 89 1.00 3.75 -5.71
CA ILE A 89 -0.27 3.24 -5.18
C ILE A 89 -0.18 2.99 -3.68
N LEU A 90 0.90 2.33 -3.21
CA LEU A 90 1.11 2.10 -1.78
C LEU A 90 1.24 3.40 -1.00
N THR A 91 1.90 4.41 -1.57
CA THR A 91 2.02 5.74 -0.94
C THR A 91 0.65 6.41 -0.82
N LEU A 92 -0.19 6.35 -1.87
CA LEU A 92 -1.57 6.88 -1.81
C LEU A 92 -2.42 6.17 -0.75
N ILE A 93 -2.28 4.84 -0.61
CA ILE A 93 -2.97 4.08 0.43
C ILE A 93 -2.48 4.51 1.82
N ASP A 94 -1.16 4.58 2.04
CA ASP A 94 -0.58 4.96 3.33
C ASP A 94 -1.04 6.35 3.77
N ASP A 95 -1.04 7.32 2.85
CA ASP A 95 -1.52 8.69 3.07
C ASP A 95 -3.01 8.71 3.40
N THR A 96 -3.83 7.99 2.62
CA THR A 96 -5.28 7.89 2.82
C THR A 96 -5.61 7.35 4.22
N LEU A 97 -4.88 6.32 4.67
CA LEU A 97 -5.04 5.74 6.00
C LEU A 97 -4.51 6.66 7.10
N GLN A 98 -3.43 7.41 6.84
CA GLN A 98 -2.84 8.32 7.81
C GLN A 98 -3.75 9.51 8.14
N GLU A 99 -4.48 10.02 7.14
CA GLU A 99 -5.41 11.14 7.31
C GLU A 99 -6.59 10.81 8.23
N ASN A 100 -7.08 9.56 8.21
CA ASN A 100 -8.14 9.11 9.11
C ASN A 100 -8.03 7.61 9.34
N HIS A 101 -7.70 7.24 10.58
CA HIS A 101 -7.47 5.85 10.97
C HIS A 101 -8.69 4.95 10.75
N GLN A 102 -9.92 5.48 10.78
CA GLN A 102 -11.14 4.69 10.52
C GLN A 102 -11.23 4.19 9.08
N ARG A 103 -10.46 4.77 8.13
CA ARG A 103 -10.44 4.37 6.73
C ARG A 103 -9.85 2.97 6.51
N VAL A 104 -9.13 2.41 7.48
CA VAL A 104 -8.70 0.99 7.41
C VAL A 104 -9.90 0.05 7.24
N ASN A 105 -11.06 0.41 7.81
CA ASN A 105 -12.27 -0.40 7.75
C ASN A 105 -12.77 -0.61 6.32
N ILE A 106 -12.46 0.32 5.40
CA ILE A 106 -12.82 0.19 3.98
C ILE A 106 -12.23 -1.09 3.39
N PHE A 107 -10.99 -1.43 3.74
CA PHE A 107 -10.31 -2.63 3.28
C PHE A 107 -10.83 -3.90 3.95
N PHE A 108 -11.15 -3.84 5.26
CA PHE A 108 -11.78 -4.96 5.97
C PHE A 108 -13.18 -5.29 5.43
N ASP A 109 -14.02 -4.27 5.23
CA ASP A 109 -15.36 -4.42 4.67
C ASP A 109 -15.31 -4.99 3.24
N TYR A 110 -14.33 -4.58 2.45
CA TYR A 110 -14.08 -5.15 1.12
C TYR A 110 -13.66 -6.62 1.20
N ALA A 111 -12.64 -6.93 2.02
CA ALA A 111 -12.11 -8.28 2.17
C ALA A 111 -13.18 -9.27 2.65
N LYS A 112 -14.03 -8.85 3.58
CA LYS A 112 -15.17 -9.66 4.06
C LYS A 112 -16.14 -10.03 2.93
N LYS A 113 -16.43 -9.10 2.01
CA LYS A 113 -17.29 -9.36 0.86
C LYS A 113 -16.66 -10.32 -0.15
N THR A 114 -15.34 -10.26 -0.33
CA THR A 114 -14.59 -11.15 -1.22
C THR A 114 -14.19 -12.48 -0.57
N LYS A 115 -14.63 -12.74 0.67
CA LYS A 115 -14.28 -13.92 1.48
C LYS A 115 -12.76 -14.09 1.63
N ASN A 116 -12.07 -12.97 1.82
CA ASN A 116 -10.62 -12.92 2.04
C ASN A 116 -10.28 -12.10 3.29
N THR A 117 -9.00 -12.01 3.64
CA THR A 117 -8.53 -11.12 4.70
C THR A 117 -8.01 -9.81 4.13
N ALA A 118 -8.01 -8.73 4.93
CA ALA A 118 -7.43 -7.47 4.47
C ALA A 118 -5.91 -7.58 4.25
N TRP A 119 -5.24 -8.39 5.07
CA TRP A 119 -3.78 -8.55 5.03
C TRP A 119 -3.31 -9.29 3.79
N SER A 120 -4.05 -10.31 3.32
CA SER A 120 -3.65 -11.13 2.17
C SER A 120 -3.33 -10.32 0.91
N TYR A 121 -3.92 -9.13 0.77
CA TYR A 121 -3.66 -8.24 -0.35
C TYR A 121 -2.30 -7.54 -0.29
N PHE A 122 -1.77 -7.32 0.91
CA PHE A 122 -0.53 -6.58 1.14
C PHE A 122 0.66 -7.49 1.47
N LEU A 123 0.42 -8.68 2.05
CA LEU A 123 1.48 -9.64 2.39
C LEU A 123 2.40 -10.01 1.21
N PRO A 124 1.90 -10.20 -0.04
CA PRO A 124 2.77 -10.48 -1.18
C PRO A 124 3.76 -9.34 -1.49
N MET A 125 3.46 -8.10 -1.11
CA MET A 125 4.35 -6.96 -1.33
C MET A 125 5.60 -7.00 -0.44
N LEU A 126 5.57 -7.78 0.65
CA LEU A 126 6.74 -8.00 1.51
C LEU A 126 7.84 -8.84 0.86
N ASN A 127 7.55 -9.51 -0.28
CA ASN A 127 8.51 -10.29 -1.05
C ASN A 127 9.10 -9.52 -2.25
N ARG A 128 8.73 -8.25 -2.43
CA ARG A 128 9.29 -7.43 -3.52
C ARG A 128 10.77 -7.16 -3.27
N GLN A 129 11.53 -7.00 -4.35
CA GLN A 129 12.96 -6.68 -4.26
C GLN A 129 13.19 -5.22 -3.83
N ASP A 130 12.24 -4.34 -4.13
CA ASP A 130 12.33 -2.92 -3.79
C ASP A 130 12.02 -2.67 -2.31
N LEU A 131 13.01 -2.16 -1.58
CA LEU A 131 12.91 -1.92 -0.15
C LEU A 131 11.84 -0.87 0.20
N PHE A 132 11.63 0.14 -0.64
CA PHE A 132 10.60 1.16 -0.37
C PHE A 132 9.20 0.53 -0.42
N THR A 133 8.91 -0.27 -1.44
CA THR A 133 7.67 -1.05 -1.55
C THR A 133 7.48 -1.96 -0.35
N VAL A 134 8.52 -2.71 0.05
CA VAL A 134 8.49 -3.60 1.22
C VAL A 134 8.17 -2.82 2.51
N HIS A 135 8.87 -1.71 2.75
CA HIS A 135 8.64 -0.88 3.94
C HIS A 135 7.25 -0.23 3.94
N MET A 136 6.77 0.25 2.80
CA MET A 136 5.44 0.85 2.69
C MET A 136 4.33 -0.19 2.94
N ALA A 137 4.48 -1.39 2.37
CA ALA A 137 3.56 -2.49 2.64
C ALA A 137 3.57 -2.89 4.12
N ALA A 138 4.75 -3.01 4.74
CA ALA A 138 4.87 -3.32 6.17
C ALA A 138 4.20 -2.25 7.05
N ARG A 139 4.33 -0.96 6.69
CA ARG A 139 3.64 0.15 7.37
C ARG A 139 2.12 0.07 7.24
N ILE A 140 1.61 -0.21 6.03
CA ILE A 140 0.17 -0.38 5.81
C ILE A 140 -0.35 -1.57 6.62
N ILE A 141 0.35 -2.71 6.62
CA ILE A 141 -0.02 -3.89 7.42
C ILE A 141 -0.07 -3.53 8.90
N ALA A 142 0.94 -2.79 9.41
CA ALA A 142 0.95 -2.34 10.80
C ALA A 142 -0.25 -1.41 11.11
N LYS A 143 -0.62 -0.49 10.20
CA LYS A 143 -1.80 0.36 10.33
C LYS A 143 -3.10 -0.45 10.35
N LEU A 144 -3.24 -1.43 9.46
CA LEU A 144 -4.38 -2.34 9.44
C LEU A 144 -4.51 -3.10 10.75
N SER A 145 -3.40 -3.62 11.29
CA SER A 145 -3.39 -4.36 12.54
C SER A 145 -3.61 -3.47 13.77
N ALA A 146 -3.14 -2.22 13.76
CA ALA A 146 -3.24 -1.31 14.91
C ALA A 146 -4.57 -0.54 14.98
N TRP A 147 -5.16 -0.22 13.83
CA TRP A 147 -6.38 0.61 13.75
C TRP A 147 -7.61 -0.17 13.28
N GLY A 148 -7.41 -1.39 12.76
CA GLY A 148 -8.48 -2.28 12.31
C GLY A 148 -9.28 -2.87 13.46
N ARG A 149 -10.44 -3.44 13.13
CA ARG A 149 -11.32 -4.13 14.09
C ARG A 149 -11.01 -5.61 14.20
N ASP A 150 -10.45 -6.20 13.14
CA ASP A 150 -10.16 -7.63 13.08
C ASP A 150 -8.69 -7.88 13.43
N LEU A 151 -8.43 -8.95 14.18
CA LEU A 151 -7.08 -9.38 14.51
C LEU A 151 -6.50 -10.23 13.38
N MET A 152 -5.21 -10.06 13.10
CA MET A 152 -4.50 -10.93 12.17
C MET A 152 -4.31 -12.30 12.82
N GLU A 153 -4.81 -13.36 12.18
CA GLU A 153 -4.82 -14.71 12.73
C GLU A 153 -4.30 -15.75 11.72
N GLY A 154 -4.05 -16.97 12.20
CA GLY A 154 -3.76 -18.12 11.35
C GLY A 154 -2.52 -17.96 10.46
N SER A 155 -2.68 -18.25 9.17
CA SER A 155 -1.58 -18.22 8.19
C SER A 155 -1.00 -16.84 8.00
N ASP A 156 -1.83 -15.79 8.04
CA ASP A 156 -1.39 -14.40 7.82
C ASP A 156 -0.46 -13.95 8.94
N LEU A 157 -0.83 -14.24 10.19
CA LEU A 157 -0.01 -13.92 11.36
C LEU A 157 1.32 -14.68 11.34
N ASN A 158 1.29 -15.97 11.05
CA ASN A 158 2.49 -16.79 10.97
C ASN A 158 3.44 -16.31 9.86
N TYR A 159 2.89 -15.93 8.71
CA TYR A 159 3.65 -15.37 7.62
C TYR A 159 4.30 -14.05 8.02
N TYR A 160 3.52 -13.11 8.57
CA TYR A 160 4.02 -11.78 8.93
C TYR A 160 5.08 -11.84 10.03
N PHE A 161 4.88 -12.67 11.06
CA PHE A 161 5.89 -12.88 12.10
C PHE A 161 7.15 -13.56 11.59
N THR A 162 7.03 -14.52 10.68
CA THR A 162 8.20 -15.13 10.05
C THR A 162 9.00 -14.08 9.28
N TRP A 163 8.32 -13.25 8.51
CA TRP A 163 8.96 -12.15 7.79
C TRP A 163 9.65 -11.17 8.74
N ILE A 164 9.00 -10.73 9.83
CA ILE A 164 9.62 -9.86 10.85
C ILE A 164 10.88 -10.52 11.43
N LYS A 165 10.82 -11.80 11.80
CA LYS A 165 11.98 -12.53 12.32
C LYS A 165 13.15 -12.51 11.34
N THR A 166 12.89 -12.77 10.05
CA THR A 166 13.92 -12.69 9.02
C THR A 166 14.55 -11.30 8.94
N GLN A 167 13.73 -10.24 8.95
CA GLN A 167 14.23 -8.86 8.91
C GLN A 167 15.10 -8.51 10.12
N LEU A 168 14.77 -9.03 11.30
CA LEU A 168 15.54 -8.83 12.53
C LEU A 168 16.82 -9.68 12.58
N SER A 169 16.82 -10.88 11.98
CA SER A 169 18.00 -11.75 11.91
C SER A 169 18.98 -11.36 10.80
N SER A 170 18.54 -10.58 9.82
CA SER A 170 19.39 -10.05 8.74
C SER A 170 20.13 -8.77 9.11
N GLN A 171 20.06 -8.32 10.37
CA GLN A 171 20.88 -7.25 10.95
C GLN A 171 22.03 -7.84 11.78
#